data_AF-A0A0F8WN07-F1
#
_entry.id   AF-A0A0F8WN07-F1
#
_cell.length_a   1.000
_cell.length_b   1.000
_cell.length_c   1.000
_cell.angle_alpha   90.00
_cell.angle_beta   90.00
_cell.angle_gamma   90.00
#
_symmetry.space_group_name_H-M   'P 1'
#
loop_
_entity.id
_entity.type
_entity.pdbx_description
1 polymer ?
#
loop_
_entity_poly.entity_id
_entity_poly.type
_entity_poly.pdbx_seq_one_letter_code
_entity_poly.pdbx_strand_id
1 'polypeptide(L)'
;AALISIARLREEFYLNYGTIHRKIESYKKLEERILKEAIHELGHTFGLEHCIDTCIMQFSNNLIDTDNKPKEFCDFCRLKLKR
;
A
#
# COMPACT_ATOMS: atom_id res chain seq x y z
N ALA A 1 -5.07 -10.06 -13.47
CA ALA A 1 -5.03 -8.60 -13.70
C ALA A 1 -5.20 -7.90 -12.35
N ALA A 2 -4.63 -6.70 -12.19
CA ALA A 2 -4.71 -5.90 -10.97
C ALA A 2 -5.24 -4.50 -11.30
N LEU A 3 -5.89 -3.86 -10.33
CA LEU A 3 -6.38 -2.48 -10.42
C LEU A 3 -6.10 -1.77 -9.10
N ILE A 4 -5.61 -0.54 -9.17
CA ILE A 4 -5.48 0.35 -8.02
C ILE A 4 -6.31 1.61 -8.22
N SER A 5 -6.93 2.10 -7.15
CA SER A 5 -7.60 3.40 -7.14
C SER A 5 -6.79 4.40 -6.33
N ILE A 6 -6.45 5.53 -6.95
CA ILE A 6 -5.68 6.59 -6.29
C ILE A 6 -6.53 7.47 -5.37
N ALA A 7 -7.86 7.37 -5.45
CA ALA A 7 -8.76 8.30 -4.77
C ALA A 7 -8.55 8.32 -3.25
N ARG A 8 -8.40 7.14 -2.63
CA ARG A 8 -8.19 6.99 -1.18
C ARG A 8 -6.73 6.99 -0.74
N LEU A 9 -5.79 7.18 -1.68
CA LEU A 9 -4.35 7.35 -1.39
C LEU A 9 -3.96 8.83 -1.23
N ARG A 10 -4.86 9.73 -1.63
CA ARG A 10 -4.76 11.18 -1.49
C ARG A 10 -5.23 11.60 -0.11
N GLU A 11 -4.45 12.44 0.57
CA GLU A 11 -4.83 12.95 1.90
C GLU A 11 -6.06 13.86 1.82
N GLU A 12 -6.20 14.55 0.70
CA GLU A 12 -7.30 15.43 0.34
C GLU A 12 -8.65 14.71 0.43
N PHE A 13 -8.68 13.41 0.10
CA PHE A 13 -9.89 12.60 0.27
C PHE A 13 -10.40 12.66 1.71
N TYR A 14 -9.52 12.53 2.69
CA TYR A 14 -9.87 12.47 4.12
C TYR A 14 -10.03 13.85 4.76
N LEU A 15 -9.36 14.88 4.23
CA LEU A 15 -9.57 16.26 4.64
C LEU A 15 -11.00 16.71 4.36
N ASN A 16 -11.55 16.32 3.21
CA ASN A 16 -12.93 16.66 2.83
C ASN A 16 -13.98 16.07 3.78
N TYR A 17 -13.64 15.06 4.59
CA TYR A 17 -14.52 14.48 5.61
C TYR A 17 -14.14 14.88 7.05
N GLY A 18 -13.17 15.78 7.24
CA GLY A 18 -12.69 16.19 8.56
C GLY A 18 -11.98 15.09 9.36
N THR A 19 -11.59 13.99 8.71
CA THR A 19 -11.00 12.79 9.36
C THR A 19 -9.49 12.84 9.55
N ILE A 20 -8.81 13.81 8.95
CA ILE A 20 -7.37 14.05 9.11
C ILE A 20 -7.16 15.50 9.53
N HIS A 21 -6.42 15.70 10.62
CA HIS A 21 -5.95 17.02 11.10
C HIS A 21 -4.43 17.17 10.91
N ARG A 22 -3.89 16.73 9.76
CA ARG A 22 -2.45 16.82 9.46
C ARG A 22 -2.20 17.63 8.19
N LYS A 23 -1.01 18.23 8.10
CA LYS A 23 -0.56 18.99 6.93
C LYS A 23 -0.53 18.06 5.72
N ILE A 24 -1.09 18.52 4.60
CA ILE A 24 -1.01 17.81 3.31
C ILE A 24 0.46 17.54 3.00
N GLU A 25 0.82 16.27 2.92
CA GLU A 25 2.18 15.84 2.61
C GLU A 25 2.48 15.91 1.11
N SER A 26 3.78 15.94 0.78
CA SER A 26 4.30 16.11 -0.57
C SER A 26 3.75 15.08 -1.57
N TYR A 27 3.71 15.45 -2.85
CA TYR A 27 3.51 14.52 -3.99
C TYR A 27 4.31 13.22 -3.87
N LYS A 28 5.53 13.26 -3.29
CA LYS A 28 6.36 12.08 -3.03
C LYS A 28 5.66 11.00 -2.19
N LYS A 29 4.81 11.40 -1.25
CA LYS A 29 4.09 10.44 -0.39
C LYS A 29 2.96 9.75 -1.14
N LEU A 30 2.27 10.48 -2.02
CA LEU A 30 1.29 9.88 -2.92
C LEU A 30 1.96 8.86 -3.86
N GLU A 31 3.10 9.20 -4.43
CA GLU A 31 3.88 8.27 -5.28
C GLU A 31 4.28 7.02 -4.51
N GLU A 32 4.76 7.16 -3.28
CA GLU A 32 5.09 6.02 -2.42
C GLU A 32 3.89 5.12 -2.16
N ARG A 33 2.72 5.69 -1.84
CA ARG A 33 1.49 4.92 -1.61
C ARG A 33 1.05 4.17 -2.87
N ILE A 34 1.07 4.86 -4.01
CA ILE A 34 0.73 4.26 -5.30
C ILE A 34 1.66 3.09 -5.59
N LEU A 35 2.97 3.26 -5.39
CA LEU A 35 3.95 2.20 -5.60
C LEU A 35 3.70 1.01 -4.67
N LYS A 36 3.42 1.26 -3.39
CA LYS A 36 3.13 0.22 -2.40
C LYS A 36 1.90 -0.61 -2.78
N GLU A 37 0.79 0.04 -3.11
CA GLU A 37 -0.42 -0.68 -3.51
C GLU A 37 -0.27 -1.35 -4.89
N ALA A 38 0.45 -0.73 -5.84
CA ALA A 38 0.71 -1.37 -7.13
C ALA A 38 1.47 -2.69 -6.96
N ILE A 39 2.53 -2.71 -6.16
CA ILE A 39 3.31 -3.92 -5.89
C ILE A 39 2.49 -4.95 -5.11
N HIS A 40 1.68 -4.50 -4.14
CA HIS A 40 0.76 -5.36 -3.37
C HIS A 40 -0.22 -6.11 -4.29
N GLU A 41 -0.94 -5.37 -5.14
CA GLU A 41 -1.91 -5.97 -6.05
C GLU A 41 -1.25 -6.83 -7.13
N LEU A 42 -0.07 -6.42 -7.62
CA LEU A 42 0.73 -7.30 -8.50
C LEU A 42 1.11 -8.60 -7.77
N GLY A 43 1.50 -8.53 -6.50
CA GLY A 43 1.75 -9.71 -5.66
C GLY A 43 0.57 -10.68 -5.65
N HIS A 44 -0.66 -10.18 -5.52
CA HIS A 44 -1.87 -11.00 -5.67
C HIS A 44 -1.99 -11.66 -7.05
N THR A 45 -1.65 -10.95 -8.13
CA THR A 45 -1.65 -11.56 -9.48
C THR A 45 -0.60 -12.66 -9.65
N PHE A 46 0.45 -12.67 -8.82
CA PHE A 46 1.45 -13.73 -8.75
C PHE A 46 1.14 -14.81 -7.70
N GLY A 47 -0.06 -14.80 -7.12
CA GLY A 47 -0.53 -15.83 -6.18
C GLY A 47 -0.08 -15.63 -4.73
N LEU A 48 0.41 -14.45 -4.35
CA LEU A 48 0.62 -14.11 -2.95
C LEU A 48 -0.71 -13.74 -2.28
N GLU A 49 -0.86 -14.15 -1.02
CA GLU A 49 -1.95 -13.72 -0.15
C GLU A 49 -1.46 -12.61 0.80
N HIS A 50 -2.38 -12.05 1.59
CA HIS A 50 -2.01 -11.12 2.66
C HIS A 50 -0.97 -11.73 3.62
N CYS A 51 -0.03 -10.91 4.06
CA CYS A 51 1.04 -11.31 4.95
C CYS A 51 0.92 -10.56 6.29
N ILE A 52 1.17 -11.27 7.40
CA ILE A 52 1.15 -10.68 8.75
C ILE A 52 2.52 -10.12 9.18
N ASP A 53 3.60 -10.55 8.52
CA ASP A 53 4.95 -10.05 8.78
C ASP A 53 5.15 -8.65 8.21
N THR A 54 6.29 -8.02 8.54
CA THR A 54 6.76 -6.77 7.91
C THR A 54 7.00 -7.02 6.41
N CYS A 55 5.95 -6.78 5.61
CA CYS A 55 5.91 -7.09 4.19
C CYS A 55 4.98 -6.14 3.42
N ILE A 56 5.31 -5.84 2.17
CA ILE A 56 4.43 -5.08 1.27
C ILE A 56 3.07 -5.75 1.03
N MET A 57 2.96 -7.06 1.26
CA MET A 57 1.71 -7.83 1.22
C MET A 57 0.85 -7.68 2.48
N GLN A 58 1.21 -6.81 3.44
CA GLN A 58 0.31 -6.45 4.54
C GLN A 58 -0.95 -5.78 4.00
N PHE A 59 -2.11 -6.22 4.50
CA PHE A 59 -3.39 -5.59 4.21
C PHE A 59 -3.41 -4.16 4.75
N SER A 60 -3.96 -3.22 3.96
CA SER A 60 -4.09 -1.81 4.35
C SER A 60 -5.55 -1.38 4.25
N ASN A 61 -6.16 -1.03 5.38
CA ASN A 61 -7.57 -0.62 5.43
C ASN A 61 -7.72 0.91 5.35
N ASN A 62 -6.72 1.62 5.88
CA ASN A 62 -6.67 3.06 5.91
C ASN A 62 -5.30 3.59 5.42
N LEU A 63 -5.21 4.91 5.26
CA LEU A 63 -4.02 5.56 4.73
C LEU A 63 -2.77 5.38 5.60
N ILE A 64 -2.95 5.30 6.92
CA ILE A 64 -1.86 5.10 7.87
C ILE A 64 -1.29 3.69 7.74
N ASP A 65 -2.14 2.69 7.49
CA ASP A 65 -1.67 1.31 7.24
C ASP A 65 -0.78 1.26 5.99
N THR A 66 -1.19 1.92 4.89
CA THR A 66 -0.37 2.02 3.67
C THR A 66 0.93 2.80 3.91
N ASP A 67 0.87 3.87 4.70
CA ASP A 67 2.06 4.66 5.08
C ASP A 67 3.05 3.79 5.88
N ASN A 68 2.55 2.95 6.79
CA ASN A 68 3.37 2.17 7.72
C ASN A 68 3.90 0.85 7.15
N LYS A 69 3.21 0.21 6.19
CA LYS A 69 3.72 -1.04 5.60
C LYS A 69 5.05 -0.80 4.87
N PRO A 70 6.00 -1.76 4.88
CA PRO A 70 7.29 -1.59 4.21
C PRO A 70 7.14 -1.58 2.68
N LYS A 71 8.22 -1.23 1.98
CA LYS A 71 8.26 -1.21 0.51
C LYS A 71 8.68 -2.58 -0.07
N GLU A 72 9.09 -3.49 0.80
CA GLU A 72 9.75 -4.74 0.46
C GLU A 72 8.86 -5.95 0.78
N PHE A 73 8.99 -7.00 -0.02
CA PHE A 73 8.53 -8.33 0.37
C PHE A 73 9.40 -8.90 1.51
N CYS A 74 8.78 -9.57 2.47
CA CYS A 74 9.50 -10.42 3.43
C CYS A 74 10.11 -11.65 2.74
N ASP A 75 11.03 -12.34 3.41
CA ASP A 75 11.74 -13.49 2.83
C ASP A 75 10.78 -14.60 2.37
N PHE A 76 9.70 -14.84 3.11
CA PHE A 76 8.70 -15.83 2.74
C PHE A 76 7.97 -15.48 1.43
N CYS A 77 7.53 -14.23 1.27
CA CYS A 77 6.89 -13.78 0.02
C CYS A 77 7.88 -13.75 -1.15
N ARG A 78 9.14 -13.37 -0.91
CA ARG A 78 10.20 -13.43 -1.93
C ARG A 78 10.46 -14.85 -2.42
N LEU A 79 10.47 -15.83 -1.51
CA LEU A 79 10.65 -17.24 -1.88
C LEU A 79 9.48 -17.76 -2.72
N LYS A 80 8.24 -17.37 -2.40
CA LYS A 80 7.07 -17.73 -3.21
C LYS A 80 7.12 -17.16 -4.63
N LEU A 81 7.64 -15.94 -4.82
CA LEU A 81 7.77 -15.30 -6.14
C LEU A 81 8.90 -15.87 -7.03
N LYS A 82 9.83 -16.64 -6.46
CA LYS A 82 10.94 -17.26 -7.20
C LYS A 82 10.60 -18.61 -7.83
N ARG A 83 9.38 -19.10 -7.60
CA ARG A 83 8.86 -20.33 -8.22
C ARG A 83 8.23 -20.02 -9.56
#